data_AF-A0A258ALZ7-F1
#
_entry.id   AF-A0A258ALZ7-F1
#
_cell.length_a   1.000
_cell.length_b   1.000
_cell.length_c   1.000
_cell.angle_alpha   90.00
_cell.angle_beta   90.00
_cell.angle_gamma   90.00
#
_symmetry.space_group_name_H-M   'P 1'
#
loop_
_entity.id
_entity.type
_entity.pdbx_description
1 polymer ?
#
loop_
_entity_poly.entity_id
_entity_poly.type
_entity_poly.pdbx_seq_one_letter_code
_entity_poly.pdbx_strand_id
1 'polypeptide(L)'
;CIAKGEGVEAARKVFIPIEGDSRIPMKQVHELFAGKGSEEAVLNAAEEGEGERLRNHRCYAHLYLGLYFEATGEDAKAKAHMLKAAKDYAMDHYMGRVAQVHVRIRGWDK
;
A
#
# COMPACT_ATOMS: atom_id res chain seq x y z
N CYS A 1 -2.25 13.58 -5.30
CA CYS A 1 -3.40 13.09 -4.50
C CYS A 1 -3.80 14.19 -3.52
N ILE A 2 -5.06 14.20 -3.05
CA ILE A 2 -5.57 15.23 -2.11
C ILE A 2 -4.72 15.26 -0.84
N ALA A 3 -4.30 14.11 -0.32
CA ALA A 3 -3.45 14.03 0.87
C ALA A 3 -2.13 14.81 0.74
N LYS A 4 -1.46 14.77 -0.44
CA LYS A 4 -0.24 15.54 -0.69
C LYS A 4 -0.49 17.04 -0.95
N GLY A 5 -1.65 17.40 -1.50
CA GLY A 5 -1.95 18.79 -1.89
C GLY A 5 -2.63 19.60 -0.78
N GLU A 6 -3.61 19.00 -0.11
CA GLU A 6 -4.50 19.64 0.86
C GLU A 6 -4.42 19.00 2.26
N GLY A 7 -3.63 17.93 2.41
CA GLY A 7 -3.44 17.22 3.67
C GLY A 7 -4.36 16.02 3.86
N VAL A 8 -3.97 15.15 4.80
CA VAL A 8 -4.66 13.87 5.10
C VAL A 8 -6.09 14.11 5.60
N GLU A 9 -6.30 15.15 6.41
CA GLU A 9 -7.63 15.49 6.94
C GLU A 9 -8.62 15.91 5.85
N ALA A 10 -8.18 16.66 4.84
CA ALA A 10 -9.00 17.00 3.67
C ALA A 10 -9.35 15.73 2.87
N ALA A 11 -8.36 14.85 2.66
CA ALA A 11 -8.57 13.57 1.96
C ALA A 11 -9.58 12.66 2.68
N ARG A 12 -9.57 12.64 4.02
CA ARG A 12 -10.52 11.85 4.84
C ARG A 12 -11.96 12.34 4.74
N LYS A 13 -12.19 13.65 4.62
CA LYS A 13 -13.55 14.22 4.50
C LYS A 13 -14.28 13.78 3.24
N VAL A 14 -13.53 13.57 2.15
CA VAL A 14 -14.06 13.12 0.86
C VAL A 14 -13.83 11.63 0.62
N PHE A 15 -13.38 10.90 1.64
CA PHE A 15 -13.05 9.49 1.53
C PHE A 15 -14.33 8.67 1.33
N ILE A 16 -14.38 7.92 0.24
CA ILE A 16 -15.56 7.12 -0.12
C ILE A 16 -15.51 5.81 0.68
N PRO A 17 -16.54 5.51 1.49
CA PRO A 17 -16.64 4.20 2.13
C PRO A 17 -16.86 3.12 1.07
N ILE A 18 -16.05 2.06 1.13
CA ILE A 18 -16.16 0.91 0.24
C ILE A 18 -16.48 -0.30 1.11
N GLU A 19 -17.54 -1.01 0.73
CA GLU A 19 -17.90 -2.30 1.31
C GLU A 19 -17.81 -3.37 0.21
N GLY A 20 -17.26 -4.54 0.54
CA GLY A 20 -17.28 -5.71 -0.36
C GLY A 20 -16.06 -5.92 -1.25
N ASP A 21 -14.95 -5.19 -1.07
CA ASP A 21 -13.69 -5.54 -1.73
C ASP A 21 -13.13 -6.85 -1.12
N SER A 22 -13.20 -7.93 -1.88
CA SER A 22 -12.76 -9.27 -1.45
C SER A 22 -11.24 -9.48 -1.53
N ARG A 23 -10.50 -8.52 -2.09
CA ARG A 23 -9.04 -8.62 -2.22
C ARG A 23 -8.38 -8.41 -0.86
N ILE A 24 -7.46 -9.29 -0.50
CA ILE A 24 -6.66 -9.15 0.72
C ILE A 24 -5.39 -8.33 0.39
N PRO A 25 -5.02 -7.30 1.18
CA PRO A 25 -5.63 -6.79 2.42
C PRO A 25 -6.42 -5.47 2.22
N MET A 26 -7.26 -5.36 1.17
CA MET A 26 -7.86 -4.07 0.77
C MET A 26 -8.81 -3.49 1.82
N LYS A 27 -9.50 -4.34 2.59
CA LYS A 27 -10.34 -3.89 3.70
C LYS A 27 -9.52 -3.12 4.74
N GLN A 28 -8.40 -3.68 5.19
CA GLN A 28 -7.54 -3.06 6.21
C GLN A 28 -6.85 -1.80 5.66
N VAL A 29 -6.48 -1.80 4.38
CA VAL A 29 -5.94 -0.61 3.71
C VAL A 29 -6.98 0.51 3.67
N HIS A 30 -8.23 0.19 3.37
CA HIS A 30 -9.33 1.15 3.36
C HIS A 30 -9.59 1.73 4.75
N GLU A 31 -9.61 0.88 5.79
CA GLU A 31 -9.72 1.30 7.19
C GLU A 31 -8.54 2.19 7.64
N LEU A 32 -7.31 1.86 7.23
CA LEU A 32 -6.13 2.69 7.46
C LEU A 32 -6.28 4.07 6.83
N PHE A 33 -6.78 4.15 5.60
CA PHE A 33 -6.95 5.42 4.89
C PHE A 33 -8.07 6.26 5.52
N ALA A 34 -9.13 5.61 6.03
CA ALA A 34 -10.17 6.23 6.85
C ALA A 34 -9.67 6.72 8.22
N GLY A 35 -8.44 6.37 8.63
CA GLY A 35 -7.89 6.70 9.95
C GLY A 35 -8.38 5.82 11.09
N LYS A 36 -8.97 4.66 10.78
CA LYS A 36 -9.49 3.69 11.77
C LYS A 36 -8.65 2.41 11.86
N GLY A 37 -7.75 2.20 10.90
CA GLY A 37 -6.86 1.03 10.83
C GLY A 37 -5.42 1.34 11.25
N SER A 38 -4.57 0.30 11.18
CA SER A 38 -3.14 0.38 11.49
C SER A 38 -2.31 -0.32 10.42
N GLU A 39 -1.02 0.03 10.34
CA GLU A 39 -0.05 -0.66 9.49
C GLU A 39 0.00 -2.16 9.83
N GLU A 40 0.00 -2.49 11.12
CA GLU A 40 0.03 -3.87 11.61
C GLU A 40 -1.18 -4.68 11.15
N ALA A 41 -2.40 -4.10 11.18
CA ALA A 41 -3.59 -4.78 10.69
C ALA A 41 -3.49 -5.12 9.19
N VAL A 42 -2.92 -4.22 8.39
CA VAL A 42 -2.68 -4.45 6.95
C VAL A 42 -1.69 -5.60 6.74
N LEU A 43 -0.58 -5.62 7.49
CA LEU A 43 0.43 -6.65 7.37
C LEU A 43 -0.11 -8.02 7.84
N ASN A 44 -0.78 -8.07 8.99
CA ASN A 44 -1.35 -9.31 9.52
C ASN A 44 -2.39 -9.92 8.57
N ALA A 45 -3.24 -9.09 7.95
CA ALA A 45 -4.19 -9.58 6.95
C ALA A 45 -3.49 -10.14 5.71
N ALA A 46 -2.34 -9.58 5.33
CA ALA A 46 -1.59 -10.01 4.16
C ALA A 46 -0.89 -11.36 4.33
N GLU A 47 -0.78 -11.87 5.56
CA GLU A 47 -0.20 -13.18 5.86
C GLU A 47 -1.18 -14.35 5.64
N GLU A 48 -2.40 -14.07 5.19
CA GLU A 48 -3.36 -15.13 4.87
C GLU A 48 -3.00 -15.84 3.56
N GLY A 49 -2.98 -17.17 3.61
CA GLY A 49 -2.82 -18.03 2.44
C GLY A 49 -1.40 -18.52 2.20
N GLU A 50 -1.18 -19.09 1.02
CA GLU A 50 0.06 -19.79 0.69
C GLU A 50 0.47 -19.56 -0.77
N GLY A 51 1.75 -19.84 -1.06
CA GLY A 51 2.31 -19.79 -2.41
C GLY A 51 2.19 -18.42 -3.08
N GLU A 52 1.76 -18.41 -4.34
CA GLU A 52 1.62 -17.20 -5.13
C GLU A 52 0.58 -16.22 -4.54
N ARG A 53 -0.50 -16.75 -3.97
CA ARG A 53 -1.55 -15.91 -3.35
C ARG A 53 -0.99 -15.11 -2.18
N LEU A 54 -0.22 -15.76 -1.31
CA LEU A 54 0.47 -15.11 -0.19
C LEU A 54 1.42 -14.02 -0.66
N ARG A 55 2.23 -14.31 -1.70
CA ARG A 55 3.12 -13.30 -2.31
C ARG A 55 2.32 -12.09 -2.80
N ASN A 56 1.20 -12.32 -3.46
CA ASN A 56 0.37 -11.25 -4.02
C ASN A 56 -0.25 -10.39 -2.92
N HIS A 57 -0.74 -11.00 -1.84
CA HIS A 57 -1.26 -10.27 -0.68
C HIS A 57 -0.19 -9.37 -0.04
N ARG A 58 1.01 -9.92 0.19
CA ARG A 58 2.15 -9.14 0.72
C ARG A 58 2.55 -8.02 -0.22
N CYS A 59 2.56 -8.25 -1.53
CA CYS A 59 2.84 -7.21 -2.51
C CYS A 59 1.82 -6.07 -2.42
N TYR A 60 0.52 -6.39 -2.33
CA TYR A 60 -0.52 -5.39 -2.16
C TYR A 60 -0.37 -4.61 -0.87
N ALA A 61 -0.15 -5.30 0.25
CA ALA A 61 0.07 -4.68 1.56
C ALA A 61 1.19 -3.64 1.49
N HIS A 62 2.35 -4.06 0.99
CA HIS A 62 3.53 -3.21 0.88
C HIS A 62 3.35 -2.08 -0.13
N LEU A 63 2.68 -2.31 -1.26
CA LEU A 63 2.40 -1.25 -2.22
C LEU A 63 1.54 -0.14 -1.61
N TYR A 64 0.41 -0.49 -0.99
CA TYR A 64 -0.51 0.50 -0.45
C TYR A 64 0.02 1.18 0.82
N LEU A 65 0.76 0.48 1.68
CA LEU A 65 1.48 1.10 2.80
C LEU A 65 2.55 2.08 2.30
N GLY A 66 3.27 1.71 1.24
CA GLY A 66 4.23 2.60 0.61
C GLY A 66 3.58 3.91 0.13
N LEU A 67 2.45 3.80 -0.58
CA LEU A 67 1.68 4.97 -1.05
C LEU A 67 1.11 5.81 0.10
N TYR A 68 0.63 5.14 1.16
CA TYR A 68 0.11 5.80 2.36
C TYR A 68 1.16 6.64 3.05
N PHE A 69 2.29 6.04 3.41
CA PHE A 69 3.37 6.75 4.09
C PHE A 69 3.95 7.87 3.23
N GLU A 70 4.00 7.69 1.92
CA GLU A 70 4.39 8.76 1.01
C GLU A 70 3.38 9.92 1.01
N ALA A 71 2.09 9.62 1.12
CA ALA A 71 1.03 10.63 1.19
C ALA A 71 0.97 11.34 2.55
N THR A 72 1.47 10.71 3.62
CA THR A 72 1.54 11.30 4.97
C THR A 72 2.90 11.94 5.30
N GLY A 73 3.89 11.84 4.40
CA GLY A 73 5.21 12.47 4.55
C GLY A 73 6.27 11.59 5.25
N GLU A 74 5.98 10.31 5.48
CA GLU A 74 6.92 9.35 6.06
C GLU A 74 7.76 8.63 4.98
N ASP A 75 8.58 9.38 4.25
CA ASP A 75 9.30 8.90 3.06
C ASP A 75 10.21 7.68 3.32
N ALA A 76 10.82 7.59 4.51
CA ALA A 76 11.66 6.45 4.87
C ALA A 76 10.87 5.15 4.95
N LYS A 77 9.68 5.17 5.57
CA LYS A 77 8.77 4.04 5.59
C LYS A 77 8.23 3.76 4.20
N ALA A 78 7.83 4.80 3.47
CA ALA A 78 7.35 4.68 2.10
C ALA A 78 8.35 3.90 1.23
N LYS A 79 9.64 4.29 1.26
CA LYS A 79 10.72 3.61 0.56
C LYS A 79 10.84 2.14 0.97
N ALA A 80 10.84 1.86 2.27
CA ALA A 80 11.00 0.50 2.79
C ALA A 80 9.88 -0.43 2.31
N HIS A 81 8.62 -0.01 2.39
CA HIS A 81 7.50 -0.82 1.90
C HIS A 81 7.51 -0.93 0.38
N MET A 82 7.77 0.17 -0.34
CA MET A 82 7.78 0.14 -1.81
C MET A 82 8.86 -0.80 -2.37
N LEU A 83 10.03 -0.86 -1.72
CA LEU A 83 11.09 -1.81 -2.11
C LEU A 83 10.67 -3.27 -1.89
N LYS A 84 10.03 -3.59 -0.76
CA LYS A 84 9.49 -4.93 -0.51
C LYS A 84 8.47 -5.34 -1.57
N ALA A 85 7.55 -4.44 -1.94
CA ALA A 85 6.58 -4.69 -3.01
C ALA A 85 7.24 -4.86 -4.38
N ALA A 86 8.26 -4.06 -4.70
CA ALA A 86 8.88 -4.05 -6.02
C ALA A 86 9.93 -5.14 -6.24
N LYS A 87 10.54 -5.68 -5.16
CA LYS A 87 11.63 -6.66 -5.21
C LYS A 87 11.22 -7.97 -4.54
N ASP A 88 11.04 -7.98 -3.22
CA ASP A 88 10.88 -9.21 -2.42
C ASP A 88 9.58 -9.96 -2.73
N TYR A 89 8.50 -9.20 -2.95
CA TYR A 89 7.17 -9.71 -3.25
C TYR A 89 6.70 -9.32 -4.65
N ALA A 90 7.63 -9.04 -5.57
CA ALA A 90 7.30 -8.58 -6.91
C ALA A 90 6.31 -9.54 -7.61
N MET A 91 5.31 -8.95 -8.25
CA MET A 91 4.35 -9.66 -9.10
C MET A 91 4.63 -9.34 -10.57
N ASP A 92 4.48 -10.32 -11.46
CA ASP A 92 4.73 -10.12 -12.89
C ASP A 92 3.57 -9.40 -13.59
N HIS A 93 2.38 -9.40 -12.99
CA HIS A 93 1.22 -8.70 -13.52
C HIS A 93 1.20 -7.21 -13.15
N TYR A 94 0.27 -6.46 -13.75
CA TYR A 94 0.18 -4.99 -13.70
C TYR A 94 0.56 -4.34 -12.35
N MET A 95 -0.05 -4.77 -11.24
CA MET A 95 0.17 -4.15 -9.93
C MET A 95 1.60 -4.31 -9.38
N GLY A 96 2.32 -5.39 -9.69
CA GLY A 96 3.73 -5.51 -9.32
C GLY A 96 4.62 -4.62 -10.18
N ARG A 97 4.29 -4.44 -11.47
CA ARG A 97 4.96 -3.50 -12.36
C ARG A 97 4.76 -2.05 -11.91
N VAL A 98 3.58 -1.71 -11.39
CA VAL A 98 3.31 -0.40 -10.77
C VAL A 98 4.26 -0.14 -9.61
N ALA A 99 4.44 -1.10 -8.68
CA ALA A 99 5.38 -0.96 -7.57
C ALA A 99 6.82 -0.68 -8.06
N GLN A 100 7.27 -1.41 -9.09
CA GLN A 100 8.60 -1.20 -9.70
C GLN A 100 8.75 0.19 -10.32
N VAL A 101 7.71 0.69 -11.01
CA VAL A 101 7.70 2.05 -11.56
C VAL A 101 7.78 3.08 -10.44
N HIS A 102 7.05 2.89 -9.34
CA HIS A 102 7.11 3.79 -8.18
C HIS A 102 8.52 3.90 -7.60
N VAL A 103 9.22 2.77 -7.43
CA VAL A 103 10.62 2.74 -6.97
C VAL A 103 11.54 3.45 -7.97
N ARG A 104 11.43 3.14 -9.26
CA ARG A 104 12.30 3.70 -10.31
C ARG A 104 12.19 5.21 -10.45
N ILE A 105 10.96 5.73 -10.53
CA ILE A 105 10.73 7.18 -10.70
C ILE A 105 11.25 7.97 -9.50
N ARG A 106 11.29 7.35 -8.31
CA ARG A 106 11.81 7.96 -7.07
C ARG A 106 13.32 7.75 -6.89
N GLY A 107 13.98 6.99 -7.77
CA GLY A 107 15.40 6.64 -7.65
C GLY A 107 15.69 5.81 -6.39
N TRP A 108 14.72 5.04 -5.91
CA TRP A 108 14.87 4.19 -4.72
C TRP A 108 15.52 2.84 -5.02
N ASP A 109 15.72 2.52 -6.30
CA ASP A 109 16.37 1.31 -6.82
C ASP A 109 17.90 1.38 -6.83
N LYS A 110 18.50 2.54 -6.55
CA LYS A 110 19.95 2.77 -6.49
C LYS A 110 20.56 2.34 -5.15
#